data_AF-A0A7C1AR54-F1
#
_entry.id   AF-A0A7C1AR54-F1
#
_cell.length_a   1.000
_cell.length_b   1.000
_cell.length_c   1.000
_cell.angle_alpha   90.00
_cell.angle_beta   90.00
_cell.angle_gamma   90.00
#
_symmetry.space_group_name_H-M   'P 1'
#
loop_
_entity.id
_entity.type
_entity.pdbx_description
1 polymer ?
#
loop_
_entity_poly.entity_id
_entity_poly.type
_entity_poly.pdbx_seq_one_letter_code
_entity_poly.pdbx_strand_id
1 'polypeptide(L)'
;EAEELLESISDRGVMNPGKVIAVKGGYLLFAGHRRLEGAKKLGHKTIMVEVWDDIDDREAALMGFVENINRKDFTRLEEGYAYRKLIDEYGYSVETLIKPCGKSQSRIYVLYNLVKNLTPAMKKAIIAGDMTSGHGEWLLRIEDPKLRKKYFKMILDREMDLADLKYEVYRQKPDEEKNERELQLDIIEDICDEDPTIHSMRKKSIEIRRSRKGLKITIEVDGPHDLLYKFNTIAEPVKKKLDLFDKFDERH
;
A
#
# COMPACT_ATOMS: atom_id res chain seq x y z
N GLU A 1 -9.25 -3.39 -20.94
CA GLU A 1 -8.29 -4.25 -20.19
C GLU A 1 -8.56 -5.75 -20.22
N ALA A 2 -9.63 -6.31 -19.61
CA ALA A 2 -9.83 -7.77 -19.62
C ALA A 2 -10.23 -8.32 -21.01
N GLU A 3 -11.02 -7.57 -21.78
CA GLU A 3 -11.44 -7.92 -23.14
C GLU A 3 -10.34 -7.68 -24.19
N GLU A 4 -9.58 -6.58 -24.08
CA GLU A 4 -8.40 -6.34 -24.95
C GLU A 4 -7.31 -7.41 -24.77
N LEU A 5 -7.17 -7.97 -23.56
CA LEU A 5 -6.23 -9.06 -23.31
C LEU A 5 -6.67 -10.35 -24.01
N LEU A 6 -7.98 -10.62 -24.03
CA LEU A 6 -8.60 -11.77 -24.69
C LEU A 6 -8.44 -11.70 -26.22
N GLU A 7 -8.62 -10.52 -26.82
CA GLU A 7 -8.37 -10.31 -28.25
C GLU A 7 -6.88 -10.44 -28.62
N SER A 8 -5.95 -9.98 -27.78
CA SER A 8 -4.50 -10.11 -28.08
C SER A 8 -3.96 -11.55 -28.03
N ILE A 9 -4.67 -12.44 -27.32
CA ILE A 9 -4.32 -13.87 -27.24
C ILE A 9 -4.77 -14.61 -28.51
N SER A 10 -5.87 -14.17 -29.14
CA SER A 10 -6.42 -14.79 -30.35
C SER A 10 -5.61 -14.50 -31.61
N ASP A 11 -5.14 -13.25 -31.80
CA ASP A 11 -4.75 -12.79 -33.14
C ASP A 11 -3.23 -12.64 -33.37
N ARG A 12 -2.38 -12.60 -32.33
CA ARG A 12 -0.95 -12.21 -32.50
C ARG A 12 0.11 -12.97 -31.69
N GLY A 13 -0.22 -14.06 -31.00
CA GLY A 13 0.83 -14.83 -30.30
C GLY A 13 1.54 -14.01 -29.21
N VAL A 14 0.76 -13.56 -28.22
CA VAL A 14 1.13 -13.28 -26.82
C VAL A 14 2.40 -12.43 -26.57
N MET A 15 2.19 -11.11 -26.42
CA MET A 15 3.22 -10.06 -26.19
C MET A 15 3.94 -10.05 -24.83
N ASN A 16 3.77 -11.04 -23.94
CA ASN A 16 4.62 -11.17 -22.75
C ASN A 16 4.47 -12.59 -22.18
N PRO A 17 5.50 -13.44 -22.08
CA PRO A 17 5.37 -14.75 -21.43
C PRO A 17 5.15 -14.62 -19.92
N GLY A 18 4.54 -15.63 -19.27
CA GLY A 18 4.60 -15.75 -17.80
C GLY A 18 6.03 -16.06 -17.35
N LYS A 19 6.42 -15.78 -16.11
CA LYS A 19 7.78 -16.09 -15.64
C LYS A 19 7.77 -17.16 -14.56
N VAL A 20 8.59 -18.17 -14.75
CA VAL A 20 8.69 -19.32 -13.86
C VAL A 20 10.13 -19.60 -13.46
N ILE A 21 10.30 -20.28 -12.33
CA ILE A 21 11.55 -20.98 -11.99
C ILE A 21 11.30 -22.49 -12.00
N ALA A 22 12.32 -23.28 -12.31
CA ALA A 22 12.25 -24.74 -12.19
C ALA A 22 12.29 -25.14 -10.70
N VAL A 23 11.37 -26.01 -10.28
CA VAL A 23 11.35 -26.57 -8.92
C VAL A 23 11.18 -28.09 -8.97
N LYS A 24 11.42 -28.77 -7.85
CA LYS A 24 11.23 -30.22 -7.80
C LYS A 24 9.78 -30.59 -8.13
N GLY A 25 9.57 -31.23 -9.27
CA GLY A 25 8.25 -31.69 -9.73
C GLY A 25 7.49 -30.72 -10.62
N GLY A 26 8.10 -29.63 -11.09
CA GLY A 26 7.47 -28.74 -12.07
C GLY A 26 8.07 -27.34 -12.11
N TYR A 27 7.20 -26.34 -12.20
CA TYR A 27 7.56 -24.93 -12.32
C TYR A 27 6.79 -24.09 -11.29
N LEU A 28 7.47 -23.14 -10.66
CA LEU A 28 6.84 -22.13 -9.81
C LEU A 28 6.64 -20.86 -10.63
N LEU A 29 5.38 -20.48 -10.87
CA LEU A 29 5.03 -19.22 -11.53
C LEU A 29 5.13 -18.07 -10.52
N PHE A 30 6.01 -17.10 -10.80
CA PHE A 30 6.18 -15.91 -9.95
C PHE A 30 5.70 -14.61 -10.63
N ALA A 31 5.50 -14.59 -11.95
CA ALA A 31 4.85 -13.48 -12.64
C ALA A 31 3.89 -13.97 -13.74
N GLY A 32 2.78 -13.26 -13.94
CA GLY A 32 1.80 -13.60 -14.99
C GLY A 32 0.61 -14.46 -14.54
N HIS A 33 0.25 -14.48 -13.26
CA HIS A 33 -0.92 -15.23 -12.75
C HIS A 33 -2.21 -14.92 -13.50
N ARG A 34 -2.48 -13.65 -13.86
CA ARG A 34 -3.67 -13.26 -14.63
C ARG A 34 -3.74 -13.95 -16.00
N ARG A 35 -2.58 -14.15 -16.65
CA ARG A 35 -2.51 -14.86 -17.94
C ARG A 35 -2.79 -16.34 -17.77
N LEU A 36 -2.23 -16.96 -16.73
CA LEU A 36 -2.55 -18.34 -16.39
C LEU A 36 -4.05 -18.51 -16.11
N GLU A 37 -4.67 -17.61 -15.34
CA GLU A 37 -6.10 -17.65 -15.04
C GLU A 37 -6.97 -17.42 -16.29
N GLY A 38 -6.60 -16.48 -17.17
CA GLY A 38 -7.28 -16.28 -18.45
C GLY A 38 -7.19 -17.50 -19.36
N ALA A 39 -6.00 -18.09 -19.48
CA ALA A 39 -5.77 -19.29 -20.29
C ALA A 39 -6.58 -20.50 -19.78
N LYS A 40 -6.67 -20.67 -18.45
CA LYS A 40 -7.54 -21.69 -17.83
C LYS A 40 -9.02 -21.46 -18.17
N LYS A 41 -9.51 -20.23 -18.07
CA LYS A 41 -10.91 -19.90 -18.41
C LYS A 41 -11.25 -20.18 -19.87
N LEU A 42 -10.28 -19.99 -20.76
CA LEU A 42 -10.37 -20.28 -22.19
C LEU A 42 -10.12 -21.76 -22.55
N GLY A 43 -9.79 -22.62 -21.56
CA GLY A 43 -9.56 -24.05 -21.79
C GLY A 43 -8.22 -24.39 -22.44
N HIS A 44 -7.24 -23.48 -22.43
CA HIS A 44 -5.89 -23.79 -22.90
C HIS A 44 -5.23 -24.83 -22.00
N LYS A 45 -4.64 -25.87 -22.62
CA LYS A 45 -3.90 -26.92 -21.91
C LYS A 45 -2.49 -26.49 -21.48
N THR A 46 -1.90 -25.52 -22.18
CA THR A 46 -0.54 -25.02 -21.94
C THR A 46 -0.49 -23.51 -22.15
N ILE A 47 0.50 -22.86 -21.55
CA ILE A 47 0.81 -21.44 -21.75
C ILE A 47 2.30 -21.27 -22.01
N MET A 48 2.67 -20.20 -22.71
CA MET A 48 4.07 -19.81 -22.89
C MET A 48 4.60 -19.17 -21.60
N VAL A 49 5.75 -19.65 -21.14
CA VAL A 49 6.48 -19.10 -20.00
C VAL A 49 7.96 -18.95 -20.33
N GLU A 50 8.59 -17.96 -19.71
CA GLU A 50 10.03 -17.78 -19.64
C GLU A 50 10.54 -18.45 -18.37
N VAL A 51 11.50 -19.36 -18.50
CA VAL A 51 12.12 -20.07 -17.39
C VAL A 51 13.37 -19.32 -16.95
N TRP A 52 13.43 -18.96 -15.67
CA TRP A 52 14.57 -18.31 -15.03
C TRP A 52 15.31 -19.37 -14.20
N ASP A 53 16.51 -19.74 -14.65
CA ASP A 53 17.30 -20.84 -14.06
C ASP A 53 18.42 -20.35 -13.12
N ASP A 54 18.64 -19.04 -13.04
CA ASP A 54 19.73 -18.39 -12.31
C ASP A 54 19.31 -17.75 -10.98
N ILE A 55 18.05 -17.91 -10.59
CA ILE A 55 17.49 -17.36 -9.35
C ILE A 55 16.82 -18.45 -8.50
N ASP A 56 16.80 -18.26 -7.19
CA ASP A 56 16.13 -19.18 -6.26
C ASP A 56 14.65 -18.80 -6.02
N ASP A 57 13.95 -19.60 -5.22
CA ASP A 57 12.54 -19.40 -4.87
C ASP A 57 12.30 -18.09 -4.08
N ARG A 58 13.28 -17.70 -3.27
CA ARG A 58 13.28 -16.48 -2.48
C ARG A 58 13.38 -15.25 -3.40
N GLU A 59 14.32 -15.23 -4.33
CA GLU A 59 14.48 -14.17 -5.32
C GLU A 59 13.27 -14.08 -6.26
N ALA A 60 12.75 -15.22 -6.72
CA ALA A 60 11.55 -15.28 -7.53
C ALA A 60 10.34 -14.66 -6.80
N ALA A 61 10.19 -14.93 -5.49
CA ALA A 61 9.13 -14.34 -4.68
C ALA A 61 9.25 -12.81 -4.58
N LEU A 62 10.45 -12.29 -4.37
CA LEU A 62 10.69 -10.85 -4.34
C LEU A 62 10.41 -10.21 -5.71
N MET A 63 10.89 -10.81 -6.79
CA MET A 63 10.64 -10.31 -8.15
C MET A 63 9.16 -10.29 -8.49
N GLY A 64 8.43 -11.36 -8.16
CA GLY A 64 6.98 -11.44 -8.34
C GLY A 64 6.24 -10.36 -7.54
N PHE A 65 6.68 -10.08 -6.31
CA PHE A 65 6.12 -8.99 -5.51
C PHE A 65 6.37 -7.62 -6.13
N VAL A 66 7.61 -7.35 -6.56
CA VAL A 66 8.00 -6.06 -7.19
C VAL A 66 7.28 -5.84 -8.52
N GLU A 67 6.94 -6.90 -9.25
CA GLU A 67 6.07 -6.79 -10.43
C GLU A 67 4.64 -6.39 -10.04
N ASN A 68 4.08 -7.01 -9.00
CA ASN A 68 2.71 -6.74 -8.56
C ASN A 68 2.53 -5.37 -7.90
N ILE A 69 3.53 -4.84 -7.19
CA ILE A 69 3.41 -3.54 -6.50
C ILE A 69 3.23 -2.36 -7.47
N ASN A 70 3.64 -2.51 -8.73
CA ASN A 70 3.48 -1.49 -9.76
C ASN A 70 2.06 -1.49 -10.39
N ARG A 71 1.19 -2.41 -9.99
CA ARG A 71 -0.18 -2.47 -10.48
C ARG A 71 -1.05 -1.46 -9.75
N LYS A 72 -1.90 -0.76 -10.49
CA LYS A 72 -2.83 0.26 -9.95
C LYS A 72 -3.87 -0.32 -8.99
N ASP A 73 -4.12 -1.63 -9.03
CA ASP A 73 -5.14 -2.32 -8.24
C ASP A 73 -4.60 -3.04 -7.00
N PHE A 74 -3.30 -2.94 -6.70
CA PHE A 74 -2.70 -3.68 -5.59
C PHE A 74 -3.05 -3.03 -4.24
N THR A 75 -3.88 -3.72 -3.45
CA THR A 75 -4.41 -3.16 -2.20
C THR A 75 -3.37 -3.22 -1.07
N ARG A 76 -3.52 -2.36 -0.07
CA ARG A 76 -2.64 -2.35 1.12
C ARG A 76 -2.66 -3.67 1.90
N LEU A 77 -3.80 -4.37 1.91
CA LEU A 77 -3.86 -5.70 2.53
C LEU A 77 -3.02 -6.70 1.74
N GLU A 78 -3.10 -6.70 0.41
CA GLU A 78 -2.28 -7.56 -0.44
C GLU A 78 -0.79 -7.22 -0.31
N GLU A 79 -0.43 -5.92 -0.31
CA GLU A 79 0.95 -5.48 -0.01
C GLU A 79 1.41 -6.04 1.35
N GLY A 80 0.60 -5.89 2.40
CA GLY A 80 0.91 -6.39 3.73
C GLY A 80 1.11 -7.91 3.76
N TYR A 81 0.24 -8.68 3.09
CA TYR A 81 0.38 -10.14 3.01
C TYR A 81 1.66 -10.55 2.28
N ALA A 82 2.02 -9.84 1.21
CA ALA A 82 3.24 -10.11 0.48
C ALA A 82 4.49 -9.75 1.29
N TYR A 83 4.50 -8.61 2.00
CA TYR A 83 5.58 -8.29 2.94
C TYR A 83 5.71 -9.36 4.03
N ARG A 84 4.58 -9.81 4.59
CA ARG A 84 4.58 -10.89 5.58
C ARG A 84 5.19 -12.17 5.01
N LYS A 85 4.83 -12.55 3.79
CA LYS A 85 5.41 -13.71 3.12
C LYS A 85 6.92 -13.58 2.94
N LEU A 86 7.39 -12.43 2.42
CA LEU A 86 8.82 -12.16 2.21
C LEU A 86 9.62 -12.20 3.52
N ILE A 87 9.06 -11.69 4.61
CA ILE A 87 9.75 -11.62 5.91
C ILE A 87 9.67 -12.96 6.64
N ASP A 88 8.46 -13.49 6.85
CA ASP A 88 8.23 -14.65 7.72
C ASP A 88 8.59 -15.97 7.04
N GLU A 89 8.34 -16.12 5.73
CA GLU A 89 8.59 -17.37 4.98
C GLU A 89 9.94 -17.36 4.27
N TYR A 90 10.31 -16.25 3.64
CA TYR A 90 11.55 -16.14 2.84
C TYR A 90 12.72 -15.45 3.57
N GLY A 91 12.53 -15.03 4.83
CA GLY A 91 13.61 -14.52 5.68
C GLY A 91 14.25 -13.20 5.22
N TYR A 92 13.56 -12.39 4.42
CA TYR A 92 14.04 -11.05 4.08
C TYR A 92 13.99 -10.14 5.30
N SER A 93 15.07 -9.36 5.51
CA SER A 93 15.01 -8.25 6.46
C SER A 93 14.30 -7.05 5.83
N VAL A 94 13.66 -6.22 6.64
CA VAL A 94 12.96 -5.03 6.14
C VAL A 94 13.92 -4.10 5.39
N GLU A 95 15.16 -3.97 5.86
CA GLU A 95 16.20 -3.15 5.25
C GLU A 95 16.49 -3.59 3.81
N THR A 96 16.53 -4.90 3.56
CA THR A 96 16.75 -5.45 2.21
C THR A 96 15.58 -5.19 1.25
N LEU A 97 14.38 -4.94 1.78
CA LEU A 97 13.16 -4.71 1.00
C LEU A 97 12.95 -3.24 0.60
N ILE A 98 13.58 -2.28 1.29
CA ILE A 98 13.39 -0.82 1.07
C ILE A 98 13.70 -0.41 -0.38
N LYS A 99 14.87 -0.83 -0.88
CA LYS A 99 15.33 -0.48 -2.22
C LYS A 99 14.48 -1.12 -3.32
N PRO A 100 14.31 -2.46 -3.37
CA PRO A 100 13.55 -3.11 -4.43
C PRO A 100 12.06 -2.75 -4.40
N CYS A 101 11.46 -2.56 -3.22
CA CYS A 101 10.01 -2.33 -3.12
C CYS A 101 9.60 -0.86 -3.21
N GLY A 102 10.52 0.08 -3.27
CA GLY A 102 10.11 1.48 -3.42
C GLY A 102 9.60 2.16 -2.14
N LYS A 103 9.54 1.50 -0.99
CA LYS A 103 8.89 2.01 0.24
C LYS A 103 9.87 2.29 1.39
N SER A 104 9.45 3.11 2.35
CA SER A 104 10.21 3.33 3.58
C SER A 104 10.12 2.11 4.51
N GLN A 105 11.12 1.97 5.39
CA GLN A 105 11.12 0.96 6.45
C GLN A 105 9.84 1.03 7.30
N SER A 106 9.44 2.25 7.69
CA SER A 106 8.22 2.48 8.47
C SER A 106 6.96 1.98 7.75
N ARG A 107 6.83 2.25 6.45
CA ARG A 107 5.66 1.82 5.68
C ARG A 107 5.59 0.30 5.56
N ILE A 108 6.72 -0.37 5.35
CA ILE A 108 6.77 -1.84 5.30
C ILE A 108 6.31 -2.43 6.64
N TYR A 109 6.80 -1.91 7.77
CA TYR A 109 6.37 -2.37 9.08
C TYR A 109 4.88 -2.13 9.35
N VAL A 110 4.35 -0.97 8.97
CA VAL A 110 2.91 -0.67 9.13
C VAL A 110 2.07 -1.69 8.38
N LEU A 111 2.39 -1.98 7.12
CA LEU A 111 1.64 -2.92 6.28
C LEU A 111 1.79 -4.37 6.75
N TYR A 112 2.99 -4.77 7.15
CA TYR A 112 3.26 -6.07 7.78
C TYR A 112 2.40 -6.25 9.04
N ASN A 113 2.41 -5.25 9.93
CA ASN A 113 1.65 -5.29 11.18
C ASN A 113 0.15 -5.22 10.96
N LEU A 114 -0.31 -4.53 9.91
CA LEU A 114 -1.73 -4.47 9.53
C LEU A 114 -2.30 -5.88 9.33
N VAL A 115 -1.66 -6.69 8.48
CA VAL A 115 -2.13 -8.06 8.22
C VAL A 115 -1.85 -9.02 9.36
N LYS A 116 -0.82 -8.76 10.17
CA LYS A 116 -0.49 -9.59 11.33
C LYS A 116 -1.49 -9.41 12.47
N ASN A 117 -1.84 -8.16 12.79
CA ASN A 117 -2.51 -7.82 14.04
C ASN A 117 -4.01 -7.54 13.87
N LEU A 118 -4.51 -7.27 12.66
CA LEU A 118 -5.95 -7.15 12.45
C LEU A 118 -6.68 -8.49 12.65
N THR A 119 -7.83 -8.42 13.33
CA THR A 119 -8.72 -9.56 13.52
C THR A 119 -9.33 -10.02 12.19
N PRO A 120 -9.79 -11.28 12.08
CA PRO A 120 -10.49 -11.75 10.88
C PRO A 120 -11.70 -10.88 10.50
N ALA A 121 -12.46 -10.39 11.49
CA ALA A 121 -13.60 -9.50 11.26
C ALA A 121 -13.18 -8.16 10.64
N MET A 122 -12.10 -7.54 11.15
CA MET A 122 -11.57 -6.29 10.61
C MET A 122 -11.05 -6.45 9.18
N LYS A 123 -10.33 -7.54 8.89
CA LYS A 123 -9.88 -7.86 7.53
C LYS A 123 -11.06 -8.02 6.57
N LYS A 124 -12.10 -8.75 7.00
CA LYS A 124 -13.31 -8.94 6.21
C LYS A 124 -14.01 -7.61 5.90
N ALA A 125 -14.11 -6.72 6.89
CA ALA A 125 -14.69 -5.38 6.70
C ALA A 125 -13.89 -4.54 5.69
N ILE A 126 -12.56 -4.66 5.69
CA ILE A 126 -11.73 -3.97 4.68
C ILE A 126 -11.99 -4.53 3.28
N ILE A 127 -12.00 -5.85 3.14
CA ILE A 127 -12.26 -6.51 1.85
C ILE A 127 -13.66 -6.18 1.32
N ALA A 128 -14.65 -6.06 2.21
CA ALA A 128 -16.02 -5.70 1.86
C ALA A 128 -16.20 -4.21 1.51
N GLY A 129 -15.22 -3.35 1.78
CA GLY A 129 -15.34 -1.90 1.61
C GLY A 129 -16.09 -1.19 2.74
N ASP A 130 -16.45 -1.90 3.81
CA ASP A 130 -17.08 -1.33 4.99
C ASP A 130 -16.10 -0.47 5.79
N MET A 131 -14.80 -0.79 5.71
CA MET A 131 -13.72 -0.09 6.39
C MET A 131 -12.54 0.12 5.44
N THR A 132 -11.81 1.24 5.53
CA THR A 132 -10.57 1.41 4.75
C THR A 132 -9.38 0.79 5.48
N SER A 133 -8.29 0.46 4.77
CA SER A 133 -7.05 0.02 5.42
C SER A 133 -6.49 1.06 6.39
N GLY A 134 -6.69 2.36 6.12
CA GLY A 134 -6.31 3.45 7.03
C GLY A 134 -7.00 3.35 8.39
N HIS A 135 -8.30 3.03 8.43
CA HIS A 135 -8.98 2.76 9.69
C HIS A 135 -8.33 1.59 10.44
N GLY A 136 -7.98 0.52 9.72
CA GLY A 136 -7.28 -0.63 10.30
C GLY A 136 -5.92 -0.25 10.91
N GLU A 137 -5.11 0.54 10.19
CA GLU A 137 -3.81 1.04 10.66
C GLU A 137 -3.95 1.85 11.96
N TRP A 138 -4.97 2.70 12.05
CA TRP A 138 -5.21 3.55 13.22
C TRP A 138 -5.87 2.80 14.39
N LEU A 139 -6.78 1.86 14.13
CA LEU A 139 -7.34 0.98 15.17
C LEU A 139 -6.24 0.19 15.89
N LEU A 140 -5.18 -0.22 15.18
CA LEU A 140 -4.05 -0.92 15.79
C LEU A 140 -3.22 -0.05 16.73
N ARG A 141 -3.33 1.28 16.67
CA ARG A 141 -2.68 2.21 17.61
C ARG A 141 -3.42 2.30 18.96
N ILE A 142 -4.65 1.79 19.06
CA ILE A 142 -5.45 1.82 20.30
C ILE A 142 -5.07 0.60 21.15
N GLU A 143 -4.40 0.81 22.28
CA GLU A 143 -3.95 -0.29 23.14
C GLU A 143 -5.11 -1.03 23.82
N ASP A 144 -6.13 -0.30 24.31
CA ASP A 144 -7.29 -0.92 24.96
C ASP A 144 -8.15 -1.72 23.96
N PRO A 145 -8.23 -3.06 24.10
CA PRO A 145 -9.02 -3.89 23.21
C PRO A 145 -10.52 -3.58 23.23
N LYS A 146 -11.06 -3.13 24.38
CA LYS A 146 -12.48 -2.77 24.50
C LYS A 146 -12.79 -1.51 23.69
N LEU A 147 -11.92 -0.51 23.80
CA LEU A 147 -12.05 0.73 23.06
C LEU A 147 -11.84 0.53 21.56
N ARG A 148 -10.84 -0.25 21.17
CA ARG A 148 -10.62 -0.66 19.77
C ARG A 148 -11.87 -1.34 19.19
N LYS A 149 -12.51 -2.24 19.94
CA LYS A 149 -13.75 -2.91 19.52
C LYS A 149 -14.93 -1.92 19.41
N LYS A 150 -15.04 -0.97 20.34
CA LYS A 150 -16.06 0.10 20.28
C LYS A 150 -15.91 0.92 19.01
N TYR A 151 -14.71 1.42 18.71
CA TYR A 151 -14.48 2.24 17.52
C TYR A 151 -14.62 1.46 16.22
N PHE A 152 -14.17 0.20 16.20
CA PHE A 152 -14.45 -0.67 15.07
C PHE A 152 -15.95 -0.79 14.79
N LYS A 153 -16.80 -0.94 15.83
CA LYS A 153 -18.25 -0.95 15.66
C LYS A 153 -18.78 0.38 15.12
N MET A 154 -18.36 1.52 15.68
CA MET A 154 -18.78 2.85 15.21
C MET A 154 -18.40 3.09 13.73
N ILE A 155 -17.24 2.59 13.28
CA ILE A 155 -16.82 2.66 11.88
C ILE A 155 -17.77 1.85 10.97
N LEU A 156 -18.14 0.64 11.39
CA LEU A 156 -19.11 -0.19 10.65
C LEU A 156 -20.50 0.44 10.61
N ASP A 157 -20.92 1.07 11.71
CA ASP A 157 -22.21 1.75 11.84
C ASP A 157 -22.20 3.14 11.15
N ARG A 158 -21.08 3.54 10.52
CA ARG A 158 -20.87 4.84 9.84
C ARG A 158 -20.98 6.06 10.77
N GLU A 159 -20.79 5.86 12.07
CA GLU A 159 -20.79 6.90 13.11
C GLU A 159 -19.39 7.51 13.35
N MET A 160 -18.35 6.93 12.76
CA MET A 160 -16.96 7.38 12.91
C MET A 160 -16.22 7.25 11.59
N ASP A 161 -15.72 8.36 11.07
CA ASP A 161 -14.84 8.35 9.91
C ASP A 161 -13.35 8.22 10.31
N LEU A 162 -12.45 8.20 9.32
CA LEU A 162 -11.02 8.05 9.57
C LEU A 162 -10.45 9.23 10.36
N ALA A 163 -10.96 10.43 10.15
CA ALA A 163 -10.49 11.62 10.83
C ALA A 163 -10.96 11.65 12.29
N ASP A 164 -12.21 11.28 12.54
CA ASP A 164 -12.73 11.11 13.90
C ASP A 164 -11.91 10.06 14.67
N LEU A 165 -11.60 8.92 14.04
CA LEU A 165 -10.75 7.89 14.63
C LEU A 165 -9.35 8.43 14.97
N LYS A 166 -8.73 9.16 14.05
CA LYS A 166 -7.42 9.79 14.25
C LYS A 166 -7.42 10.74 15.44
N TYR A 167 -8.46 11.58 15.55
CA TYR A 167 -8.66 12.49 16.67
C TYR A 167 -8.76 11.73 18.00
N GLU A 168 -9.58 10.68 18.03
CA GLU A 168 -9.80 9.88 19.23
C GLU A 168 -8.55 9.11 19.69
N VAL A 169 -7.74 8.63 18.75
CA VAL A 169 -6.44 8.02 19.04
C VAL A 169 -5.46 9.05 19.60
N TYR A 170 -5.43 10.26 19.03
CA TYR A 170 -4.58 11.33 19.51
C TYR A 170 -4.91 11.76 20.95
N ARG A 171 -6.21 11.95 21.25
CA ARG A 171 -6.68 12.40 22.57
C ARG A 171 -6.30 11.44 23.70
N GLN A 172 -6.12 10.15 23.39
CA GLN A 172 -5.74 9.12 24.35
C GLN A 172 -4.26 9.13 24.74
N LYS A 173 -3.39 9.82 23.99
CA LYS A 173 -1.98 9.95 24.38
C LYS A 173 -1.87 10.69 25.72
N PRO A 174 -0.87 10.38 26.57
CA PRO A 174 -0.54 11.22 27.72
C PRO A 174 -0.27 12.66 27.27
N ASP A 175 -0.65 13.67 28.08
CA ASP A 175 -0.46 15.09 27.71
C ASP A 175 1.01 15.43 27.42
N GLU A 176 1.95 14.76 28.07
CA GLU A 176 3.39 14.90 27.83
C GLU A 176 3.84 14.39 26.45
N GLU A 177 3.05 13.51 25.82
CA GLU A 177 3.29 12.93 24.50
C GLU A 177 2.38 13.53 23.40
N LYS A 178 1.46 14.42 23.78
CA LYS A 178 0.59 15.13 22.85
C LYS A 178 1.38 16.23 22.16
N ASN A 179 1.77 15.95 20.92
CA ASN A 179 2.37 16.93 20.03
C ASN A 179 1.44 17.14 18.83
N GLU A 180 0.60 18.18 18.88
CA GLU A 180 -0.35 18.50 17.79
C GLU A 180 0.35 18.63 16.45
N ARG A 181 1.52 19.28 16.45
CA ARG A 181 2.34 19.41 15.24
C ARG A 181 2.74 18.04 14.69
N GLU A 182 3.07 17.08 15.54
CA GLU A 182 3.41 15.72 15.09
C GLU A 182 2.21 14.98 14.51
N LEU A 183 1.02 15.14 15.12
CA LEU A 183 -0.22 14.61 14.57
C LEU A 183 -0.53 15.20 13.20
N GLN A 184 -0.39 16.51 13.03
CA GLN A 184 -0.61 17.17 11.76
C GLN A 184 0.36 16.65 10.67
N LEU A 185 1.61 16.38 11.05
CA LEU A 185 2.61 15.80 10.15
C LEU A 185 2.29 14.33 9.79
N ASP A 186 1.84 13.51 10.76
CA ASP A 186 1.34 12.14 10.51
C ASP A 186 0.20 12.15 9.47
N ILE A 187 -0.74 13.10 9.62
CA ILE A 187 -1.89 13.21 8.72
C ILE A 187 -1.43 13.58 7.30
N ILE A 188 -0.53 14.55 7.16
CA ILE A 188 0.00 14.95 5.84
C ILE A 188 0.76 13.79 5.18
N GLU A 189 1.56 13.04 5.94
CA GLU A 189 2.26 11.85 5.42
C GLU A 189 1.28 10.80 4.94
N ASP A 190 0.26 10.47 5.75
CA ASP A 190 -0.77 9.52 5.37
C ASP A 190 -1.44 9.96 4.06
N ILE A 191 -1.90 11.22 3.97
CA ILE A 191 -2.56 11.77 2.77
C ILE A 191 -1.68 11.61 1.55
N CYS A 192 -0.40 11.99 1.65
CA CYS A 192 0.55 11.87 0.55
C CYS A 192 0.80 10.41 0.15
N ASP A 193 0.76 9.48 1.10
CA ASP A 193 0.95 8.05 0.86
C ASP A 193 -0.33 7.36 0.33
N GLU A 194 -1.52 7.92 0.56
CA GLU A 194 -2.78 7.42 -0.02
C GLU A 194 -3.01 7.90 -1.45
N ASP A 195 -2.46 9.06 -1.83
CA ASP A 195 -2.71 9.64 -3.14
C ASP A 195 -1.97 8.85 -4.25
N PRO A 196 -2.68 8.23 -5.21
CA PRO A 196 -2.07 7.42 -6.25
C PRO A 196 -1.14 8.21 -7.17
N THR A 197 -1.44 9.49 -7.39
CA THR A 197 -0.67 10.36 -8.26
C THR A 197 0.66 10.71 -7.61
N ILE A 198 0.65 11.13 -6.33
CA ILE A 198 1.87 11.33 -5.53
C ILE A 198 2.68 10.03 -5.46
N HIS A 199 2.01 8.89 -5.25
CA HIS A 199 2.67 7.59 -5.18
C HIS A 199 3.45 7.25 -6.46
N SER A 200 2.86 7.51 -7.64
CA SER A 200 3.48 7.22 -8.93
C SER A 200 4.72 8.09 -9.24
N MET A 201 4.79 9.29 -8.66
CA MET A 201 5.90 10.24 -8.83
C MET A 201 7.01 10.08 -7.79
N ARG A 202 6.75 9.29 -6.72
CA ARG A 202 7.71 9.07 -5.63
C ARG A 202 9.02 8.49 -6.19
N LYS A 203 10.16 8.96 -5.68
CA LYS A 203 11.53 8.59 -6.11
C LYS A 203 11.95 9.01 -7.53
N LYS A 204 11.01 9.32 -8.44
CA LYS A 204 11.32 9.83 -9.78
C LYS A 204 11.47 11.34 -9.79
N SER A 205 10.52 12.04 -9.16
CA SER A 205 10.50 13.50 -9.17
C SER A 205 10.00 14.13 -7.87
N ILE A 206 9.44 13.33 -6.96
CA ILE A 206 8.97 13.80 -5.65
C ILE A 206 9.55 12.90 -4.54
N GLU A 207 10.08 13.54 -3.51
CA GLU A 207 10.57 12.88 -2.30
C GLU A 207 10.03 13.58 -1.04
N ILE A 208 9.37 12.80 -0.17
CA ILE A 208 8.78 13.29 1.08
C ILE A 208 9.43 12.53 2.24
N ARG A 209 10.04 13.26 3.18
CA ARG A 209 10.75 12.71 4.35
C ARG A 209 10.55 13.57 5.60
N ARG A 210 10.60 12.98 6.79
CA ARG A 210 10.69 13.73 8.05
C ARG A 210 12.03 14.40 8.24
N SER A 211 11.99 15.58 8.86
CA SER A 211 13.14 16.33 9.35
C SER A 211 12.87 16.79 10.78
N ARG A 212 13.92 17.26 11.48
CA ARG A 212 13.79 17.86 12.82
C ARG A 212 12.86 19.08 12.87
N LYS A 213 12.57 19.71 11.72
CA LYS A 213 11.72 20.90 11.60
C LYS A 213 10.34 20.60 10.98
N GLY A 214 9.99 19.32 10.79
CA GLY A 214 8.74 18.89 10.18
C GLY A 214 8.96 18.14 8.87
N LEU A 215 7.99 18.18 7.97
CA LEU A 215 8.06 17.50 6.67
C LEU A 215 8.95 18.24 5.68
N LYS A 216 9.91 17.53 5.09
CA LYS A 216 10.71 18.01 3.96
C LYS A 216 10.19 17.35 2.68
N ILE A 217 9.79 18.18 1.73
CA ILE A 217 9.34 17.78 0.40
C ILE A 217 10.36 18.30 -0.60
N THR A 218 10.98 17.40 -1.35
CA THR A 218 11.91 17.70 -2.45
C THR A 218 11.21 17.39 -3.76
N ILE A 219 11.20 18.35 -4.68
CA ILE A 219 10.59 18.21 -6.01
C ILE A 219 11.66 18.51 -7.06
N GLU A 220 11.91 17.56 -7.94
CA GLU A 220 12.76 17.74 -9.12
C GLU A 220 11.90 18.29 -10.26
N VAL A 221 12.34 19.38 -10.89
CA VAL A 221 11.54 20.16 -11.83
C VAL A 221 12.32 20.50 -13.09
N ASP A 222 11.68 20.34 -14.25
CA ASP A 222 12.28 20.62 -15.56
C ASP A 222 11.86 22.00 -16.13
N GLY A 223 10.98 22.71 -15.43
CA GLY A 223 10.53 24.04 -15.81
C GLY A 223 9.33 24.56 -15.00
N PRO A 224 8.86 25.79 -15.27
CA PRO A 224 7.82 26.44 -14.47
C PRO A 224 6.47 25.71 -14.45
N HIS A 225 6.03 25.17 -15.60
CA HIS A 225 4.77 24.42 -15.68
C HIS A 225 4.83 23.09 -14.93
N ASP A 226 5.98 22.41 -14.99
CA ASP A 226 6.22 21.14 -14.31
C ASP A 226 6.28 21.33 -12.79
N LEU A 227 6.90 22.41 -12.30
CA LEU A 227 6.84 22.81 -10.89
C LEU A 227 5.40 22.99 -10.41
N LEU A 228 4.60 23.78 -11.13
CA LEU A 228 3.20 24.03 -10.75
C LEU A 228 2.38 22.74 -10.72
N TYR A 229 2.55 21.88 -11.72
CA TYR A 229 1.87 20.60 -11.79
C TYR A 229 2.22 19.69 -10.60
N LYS A 230 3.51 19.48 -10.33
CA LYS A 230 3.99 18.63 -9.23
C LYS A 230 3.63 19.21 -7.86
N PHE A 231 3.71 20.53 -7.69
CA PHE A 231 3.29 21.20 -6.46
C PHE A 231 1.79 21.01 -6.20
N ASN A 232 0.94 21.27 -7.19
CA ASN A 232 -0.51 21.11 -7.06
C ASN A 232 -0.91 19.65 -6.83
N THR A 233 -0.18 18.71 -7.42
CA THR A 233 -0.36 17.27 -7.17
C THR A 233 -0.21 16.93 -5.68
N ILE A 234 0.70 17.60 -4.97
CA ILE A 234 0.88 17.42 -3.52
C ILE A 234 -0.11 18.25 -2.71
N ALA A 235 -0.34 19.50 -3.11
CA ALA A 235 -1.14 20.45 -2.34
C ALA A 235 -2.64 20.13 -2.34
N GLU A 236 -3.19 19.68 -3.47
CA GLU A 236 -4.64 19.45 -3.60
C GLU A 236 -5.18 18.34 -2.68
N PRO A 237 -4.55 17.17 -2.54
CA PRO A 237 -4.98 16.14 -1.58
C PRO A 237 -4.98 16.63 -0.14
N VAL A 238 -3.96 17.41 0.25
CA VAL A 238 -3.88 18.01 1.59
C VAL A 238 -4.98 19.04 1.76
N LYS A 239 -5.21 19.89 0.76
CA LYS A 239 -6.22 20.95 0.77
C LYS A 239 -7.65 20.42 0.91
N LYS A 240 -7.95 19.29 0.25
CA LYS A 240 -9.26 18.62 0.36
C LYS A 240 -9.55 18.03 1.74
N LYS A 241 -8.51 17.88 2.56
CA LYS A 241 -8.58 17.35 3.92
C LYS A 241 -8.19 18.40 4.96
N LEU A 242 -8.12 19.69 4.59
CA LEU A 242 -7.85 20.81 5.50
C LEU A 242 -8.93 20.96 6.58
N ASP A 243 -10.18 20.65 6.23
CA ASP A 243 -11.31 20.58 7.14
C ASP A 243 -11.08 19.60 8.30
N LEU A 244 -10.28 18.55 8.08
CA LEU A 244 -9.85 17.66 9.15
C LEU A 244 -8.99 18.39 10.18
N PHE A 245 -8.17 19.36 9.76
CA PHE A 245 -7.31 20.17 10.62
C PHE A 245 -8.10 21.26 11.34
N ASP A 246 -9.03 21.92 10.64
CA ASP A 246 -9.89 22.95 11.23
C ASP A 246 -10.80 22.39 12.35
N LYS A 247 -11.27 21.13 12.20
CA LYS A 247 -11.98 20.39 13.28
C LYS A 247 -11.17 20.20 14.56
N PHE A 248 -9.83 20.25 14.51
CA PHE A 248 -8.99 20.18 15.72
C PHE A 248 -8.93 21.54 16.44
N ASP A 249 -8.92 22.65 15.69
CA ASP A 249 -8.87 24.01 16.24
C ASP A 249 -10.21 24.42 16.88
N GLU A 250 -11.36 23.99 16.33
CA GLU A 250 -12.68 24.32 16.89
C GLU A 250 -13.04 23.56 18.18
N ARG A 251 -12.31 22.49 18.51
CA ARG A 251 -12.57 21.63 19.69
C ARG A 251 -11.60 21.87 20.86
N HIS A 252 -10.72 22.86 20.76
CA HIS A 252 -9.86 23.37 21.83
C HIS A 252 -10.37 24.73 22.32
#